data_AF-A0A1J5QB80-F1
#
_entry.id   AF-A0A1J5QB80-F1
#
_cell.length_a   1.000
_cell.length_b   1.000
_cell.length_c   1.000
_cell.angle_alpha   90.00
_cell.angle_beta   90.00
_cell.angle_gamma   90.00
#
_symmetry.space_group_name_H-M   'P 1'
#
loop_
_entity.id
_entity.type
_entity.pdbx_description
1 polymer ?
#
loop_
_entity_poly.entity_id
_entity_poly.type
_entity_poly.pdbx_seq_one_letter_code
_entity_poly.pdbx_strand_id
1 'polypeptide(L)'
;MQKIREWMDQNPDGSKELRRQNRSYVFFHEVMLSDKDEAVGAQGVPLTPGRSIAVDKSLHVYGTPFFIEGELPIESEQSKTPFRRLMVAQDTGSSITGPARADIYYGAGPDAGRVSGRFRHNMRFVILVPKSLDPVGRGRKMPLPDPRPSDKIARLFPQVDPLKDKPKDQKNGAKPSGTSAEPSPKSPVSATEPTKNATPPQPPAGAGQAVAGRVPLPEARPNIKPSRVGHHHRRVGHDRRSR
;
A
#
# COMPACT_ATOMS: atom_id res chain seq x y z
N MET A 1 -17.76 -5.25 10.08
CA MET A 1 -18.79 -4.37 9.48
C MET A 1 -20.09 -4.36 10.28
N GLN A 2 -20.59 -5.52 10.74
CA GLN A 2 -21.84 -5.65 11.51
C GLN A 2 -21.91 -4.73 12.74
N LYS A 3 -20.90 -4.76 13.63
CA LYS A 3 -20.83 -3.87 14.80
C LYS A 3 -20.94 -2.37 14.50
N ILE A 4 -20.38 -1.91 13.37
CA ILE A 4 -20.46 -0.49 12.98
C ILE A 4 -21.87 -0.17 12.50
N ARG A 5 -22.52 -1.08 11.75
CA ARG A 5 -23.92 -0.93 11.33
C ARG A 5 -24.87 -0.91 12.52
N GLU A 6 -24.73 -1.86 13.43
CA GLU A 6 -25.52 -1.93 14.68
C GLU A 6 -25.40 -0.65 15.49
N TRP A 7 -24.18 -0.14 15.69
CA TRP A 7 -23.98 1.13 16.38
C TRP A 7 -24.65 2.30 15.65
N MET A 8 -24.61 2.31 14.32
CA MET A 8 -25.23 3.37 13.52
C MET A 8 -26.76 3.35 13.63
N ASP A 9 -27.36 2.16 13.61
CA ASP A 9 -28.81 2.00 13.75
C ASP A 9 -29.30 2.43 15.14
N GLN A 10 -28.49 2.18 16.18
CA GLN A 10 -28.75 2.60 17.56
C GLN A 10 -28.49 4.10 17.80
N ASN A 11 -27.68 4.77 16.96
CA ASN A 11 -27.27 6.17 17.14
C ASN A 11 -27.45 7.00 15.85
N PRO A 12 -28.70 7.35 15.46
CA PRO A 12 -28.97 7.98 14.16
C PRO A 12 -28.25 9.32 13.93
N ASP A 13 -28.15 10.17 14.96
CA ASP A 13 -27.50 11.48 14.84
C ASP A 13 -25.97 11.36 14.80
N GLY A 14 -25.38 10.51 15.65
CA GLY A 14 -23.96 10.17 15.59
C GLY A 14 -23.56 9.56 14.25
N SER A 15 -24.47 8.78 13.64
CA SER A 15 -24.26 8.18 12.32
C SER A 15 -24.19 9.18 11.19
N LYS A 16 -25.01 10.24 11.24
CA LYS A 16 -24.94 11.32 10.25
C LYS A 16 -23.57 11.98 10.30
N GLU A 17 -23.08 12.28 11.50
CA GLU A 17 -21.76 12.91 11.66
C GLU A 17 -20.63 11.97 11.24
N LEU A 18 -20.68 10.71 11.66
CA LEU A 18 -19.69 9.70 11.27
C LEU A 18 -19.60 9.55 9.73
N ARG A 19 -20.74 9.49 9.04
CA ARG A 19 -20.76 9.45 7.56
C ARG A 19 -20.14 10.69 6.93
N ARG A 20 -20.34 11.88 7.52
CA ARG A 20 -19.77 13.15 7.00
C ARG A 20 -18.24 13.22 7.14
N GLN A 21 -17.63 12.41 8.01
CA GLN A 21 -16.17 12.33 8.13
C GLN A 21 -15.51 11.73 6.88
N ASN A 22 -16.18 10.78 6.22
CA ASN A 22 -15.70 10.28 4.94
C ASN A 22 -16.06 11.27 3.83
N ARG A 23 -15.04 11.97 3.30
CA ARG A 23 -15.22 12.94 2.20
C ARG A 23 -15.46 12.27 0.84
N SER A 24 -15.21 10.96 0.73
CA SER A 24 -15.48 10.21 -0.49
C SER A 24 -16.98 10.00 -0.65
N TYR A 25 -17.49 10.30 -1.84
CA TYR A 25 -18.87 10.03 -2.25
C TYR A 25 -18.85 9.28 -3.56
N VAL A 26 -19.60 8.17 -3.63
CA VAL A 26 -19.63 7.28 -4.80
C VAL A 26 -20.91 7.53 -5.56
N PHE A 27 -20.79 7.83 -6.86
CA PHE A 27 -21.91 7.93 -7.78
C PHE A 27 -22.04 6.62 -8.55
N PHE A 28 -23.27 6.19 -8.80
CA PHE A 28 -23.57 4.97 -9.53
C PHE A 28 -24.36 5.32 -10.78
N HIS A 29 -24.23 4.48 -11.80
CA HIS A 29 -25.16 4.40 -12.91
C HIS A 29 -25.82 3.03 -12.86
N GLU A 30 -27.06 2.94 -13.30
CA GLU A 30 -27.81 1.70 -13.31
C GLU A 30 -27.35 0.82 -14.48
N VAL A 31 -27.06 -0.44 -14.19
CA VAL A 31 -26.75 -1.47 -15.18
C VAL A 31 -27.75 -2.60 -14.96
N MET A 32 -28.43 -3.01 -16.02
CA MET A 32 -29.38 -4.12 -15.98
C MET A 32 -28.60 -5.44 -15.91
N LEU A 33 -28.45 -5.97 -14.70
CA LEU A 33 -27.83 -7.27 -14.43
C LEU A 33 -28.93 -8.30 -14.17
N SER A 34 -28.80 -9.49 -14.75
CA SER A 34 -29.61 -10.66 -14.38
C SER A 34 -29.08 -11.30 -13.08
N ASP A 35 -29.84 -12.21 -12.48
CA ASP A 35 -29.43 -12.96 -11.28
C ASP A 35 -28.16 -13.81 -11.49
N LYS A 36 -27.71 -13.99 -12.73
CA LYS A 36 -26.51 -14.76 -13.10
C LYS A 36 -25.30 -13.86 -13.36
N ASP A 37 -25.51 -12.56 -13.46
CA ASP A 37 -24.45 -11.61 -13.76
C ASP A 37 -23.75 -11.15 -12.48
N GLU A 38 -22.44 -10.98 -12.56
CA GLU A 38 -21.62 -10.51 -11.45
C GLU A 38 -21.16 -9.08 -11.68
N ALA A 39 -20.75 -8.40 -10.60
CA ALA A 39 -20.26 -7.03 -10.68
C ALA A 39 -19.06 -6.92 -11.64
N VAL A 40 -19.01 -5.85 -12.41
CA VAL A 40 -17.87 -5.54 -13.28
C VAL A 40 -16.77 -4.90 -12.43
N GLY A 41 -15.58 -5.51 -12.41
CA GLY A 41 -14.42 -5.00 -11.68
C GLY A 41 -13.74 -3.83 -12.39
N ALA A 42 -12.77 -3.20 -11.74
CA ALA A 42 -12.01 -2.09 -12.31
C ALA A 42 -11.20 -2.45 -13.59
N GLN A 43 -10.98 -3.74 -13.87
CA GLN A 43 -10.43 -4.20 -15.17
C GLN A 43 -11.45 -4.10 -16.32
N GLY A 44 -12.74 -3.90 -16.04
CA GLY A 44 -13.80 -3.87 -17.04
C GLY A 44 -14.35 -5.25 -17.42
N VAL A 45 -14.08 -6.28 -16.59
CA VAL A 45 -14.59 -7.65 -16.77
C VAL A 45 -15.45 -8.06 -15.58
N PRO A 46 -16.46 -8.94 -15.76
CA PRO A 46 -17.22 -9.50 -14.65
C PRO A 46 -16.32 -10.24 -13.66
N LEU A 47 -16.56 -10.02 -12.37
CA LEU A 47 -15.83 -10.69 -11.30
C LEU A 47 -16.34 -12.13 -11.14
N THR A 48 -15.42 -13.03 -10.83
CA THR A 48 -15.69 -14.45 -10.58
C THR A 48 -15.59 -14.73 -9.07
N PRO A 49 -16.67 -15.18 -8.42
CA PRO A 49 -16.68 -15.49 -6.98
C PRO A 49 -15.56 -16.45 -6.58
N GLY A 50 -14.83 -16.09 -5.53
CA GLY A 50 -13.71 -16.86 -4.97
C GLY A 50 -12.50 -16.99 -5.90
N ARG A 51 -12.44 -16.23 -7.00
CA ARG A 51 -11.34 -16.23 -7.99
C ARG A 51 -10.84 -14.85 -8.32
N SER A 52 -11.68 -13.82 -8.30
CA SER A 52 -11.25 -12.44 -8.49
C SER A 52 -10.77 -11.81 -7.20
N ILE A 53 -9.74 -10.98 -7.29
CA ILE A 53 -9.25 -10.17 -6.17
C ILE A 53 -9.11 -8.70 -6.57
N ALA A 54 -9.32 -7.84 -5.58
CA ALA A 54 -8.91 -6.44 -5.65
C ALA A 54 -7.47 -6.31 -5.17
N VAL A 55 -6.63 -5.56 -5.90
CA VAL A 55 -5.21 -5.33 -5.58
C VAL A 55 -4.86 -3.84 -5.60
N ASP A 56 -3.64 -3.51 -5.20
CA ASP A 56 -3.10 -2.15 -5.35
C ASP A 56 -2.74 -1.87 -6.81
N LYS A 57 -3.46 -0.93 -7.44
CA LYS A 57 -3.26 -0.55 -8.86
C LYS A 57 -1.89 0.06 -9.17
N SER A 58 -1.22 0.60 -8.16
CA SER A 58 0.09 1.24 -8.33
C SER A 58 1.23 0.23 -8.37
N LEU A 59 0.99 -0.98 -7.84
CA LEU A 59 1.98 -2.04 -7.72
C LEU A 59 1.71 -3.22 -8.66
N HIS A 60 0.45 -3.55 -8.88
CA HIS A 60 0.04 -4.75 -9.61
C HIS A 60 -0.73 -4.40 -10.88
N VAL A 61 -0.50 -5.19 -11.93
CA VAL A 61 -1.20 -5.06 -13.21
C VAL A 61 -2.45 -5.94 -13.22
N TYR A 62 -3.56 -5.44 -13.77
CA TYR A 62 -4.76 -6.26 -13.96
C TYR A 62 -4.48 -7.51 -14.81
N GLY A 63 -5.22 -8.58 -14.54
CA GLY A 63 -5.01 -9.90 -15.12
C GLY A 63 -3.86 -10.70 -14.51
N THR A 64 -3.06 -10.12 -13.62
CA THR A 64 -1.96 -10.85 -12.96
C THR A 64 -2.51 -12.00 -12.11
N PRO A 65 -2.05 -13.25 -12.32
CA PRO A 65 -2.45 -14.37 -11.49
C PRO A 65 -1.68 -14.41 -10.16
N PHE A 66 -2.42 -14.61 -9.07
CA PHE A 66 -1.89 -14.76 -7.72
C PHE A 66 -2.30 -16.10 -7.14
N PHE A 67 -1.35 -16.85 -6.61
CA PHE A 67 -1.66 -17.99 -5.75
C PHE A 67 -1.63 -17.51 -4.30
N ILE A 68 -2.81 -17.57 -3.66
CA ILE A 68 -3.01 -17.15 -2.28
C ILE A 68 -3.15 -18.39 -1.41
N GLU A 69 -2.34 -18.45 -0.35
CA GLU A 69 -2.33 -19.54 0.62
C GLU A 69 -2.47 -19.03 2.05
N GLY A 70 -3.27 -19.73 2.86
CA GLY A 70 -3.38 -19.51 4.30
C GLY A 70 -4.60 -20.21 4.88
N GLU A 71 -5.14 -19.65 5.95
CA GLU A 71 -6.35 -20.13 6.63
C GLU A 71 -7.40 -19.01 6.65
N LEU A 72 -8.65 -19.33 6.31
CA LEU A 72 -9.76 -18.39 6.34
C LEU A 72 -10.96 -18.95 7.13
N PRO A 73 -11.73 -18.09 7.82
CA PRO A 73 -12.92 -18.49 8.55
C PRO A 73 -14.14 -18.58 7.63
N ILE A 74 -14.16 -19.59 6.77
CA ILE A 74 -15.20 -19.77 5.75
C ILE A 74 -16.45 -20.38 6.36
N GLU A 75 -16.32 -21.50 7.08
CA GLU A 75 -17.44 -22.27 7.65
C GLU A 75 -18.04 -21.55 8.87
N SER A 76 -17.19 -21.11 9.78
CA SER A 76 -17.54 -20.38 11.01
C SER A 76 -16.53 -19.28 11.32
N GLU A 77 -16.86 -18.37 12.25
CA GLU A 77 -15.97 -17.26 12.62
C GLU A 77 -14.63 -17.72 13.22
N GLN A 78 -14.60 -18.89 13.86
CA GLN A 78 -13.41 -19.49 14.47
C GLN A 78 -12.81 -20.61 13.60
N SER A 79 -13.43 -20.93 12.46
CA SER A 79 -12.91 -21.97 11.57
C SER A 79 -11.56 -21.55 10.97
N LYS A 80 -10.68 -22.53 10.81
CA LYS A 80 -9.38 -22.40 10.15
C LYS A 80 -9.39 -23.20 8.86
N THR A 81 -10.29 -22.86 7.94
CA THR A 81 -10.43 -23.59 6.69
C THR A 81 -9.17 -23.33 5.83
N PRO A 82 -8.42 -24.38 5.42
CA PRO A 82 -7.29 -24.21 4.54
C PRO A 82 -7.73 -23.57 3.22
N PHE A 83 -7.08 -22.48 2.85
CA PHE A 83 -7.38 -21.74 1.63
C PHE A 83 -6.12 -21.70 0.77
N ARG A 84 -6.18 -22.36 -0.39
CA ARG A 84 -5.09 -22.43 -1.36
C ARG A 84 -5.68 -22.31 -2.75
N ARG A 85 -5.68 -21.11 -3.32
CA ARG A 85 -6.37 -20.84 -4.58
C ARG A 85 -5.55 -19.97 -5.51
N LEU A 86 -5.59 -20.31 -6.79
CA LEU A 86 -5.18 -19.42 -7.87
C LEU A 86 -6.32 -18.44 -8.14
N MET A 87 -5.97 -17.16 -8.11
CA MET A 87 -6.87 -16.01 -8.22
C MET A 87 -6.29 -15.01 -9.23
N VAL A 88 -7.11 -14.07 -9.69
CA VAL A 88 -6.73 -13.10 -10.71
C VAL A 88 -7.03 -11.69 -10.21
N ALA A 89 -6.06 -10.78 -10.35
CA ALA A 89 -6.26 -9.36 -10.09
C ALA A 89 -7.17 -8.74 -11.15
N GLN A 90 -8.44 -8.54 -10.84
CA GLN A 90 -9.44 -8.02 -11.78
C GLN A 90 -10.12 -6.75 -11.29
N ASP A 91 -9.80 -6.33 -10.07
CA ASP A 91 -10.37 -5.16 -9.43
C ASP A 91 -9.32 -4.38 -8.64
N THR A 92 -9.65 -3.15 -8.22
CA THR A 92 -8.86 -2.36 -7.27
C THR A 92 -9.77 -1.61 -6.31
N GLY A 93 -9.24 -1.29 -5.11
CA GLY A 93 -9.94 -0.49 -4.12
C GLY A 93 -9.04 0.56 -3.51
N SER A 94 -9.59 1.71 -3.14
CA SER A 94 -8.83 2.82 -2.55
C SER A 94 -8.17 2.47 -1.21
N SER A 95 -8.74 1.50 -0.48
CA SER A 95 -8.21 0.98 0.78
C SER A 95 -7.28 -0.24 0.61
N ILE A 96 -7.09 -0.72 -0.63
CA ILE A 96 -6.27 -1.88 -0.94
C ILE A 96 -4.91 -1.40 -1.40
N THR A 97 -4.01 -1.20 -0.42
CA THR A 97 -2.68 -0.66 -0.65
C THR A 97 -1.61 -1.61 -0.13
N GLY A 98 -0.50 -1.70 -0.88
CA GLY A 98 0.67 -2.49 -0.52
C GLY A 98 0.87 -3.76 -1.35
N PRO A 99 2.09 -4.32 -1.30
CA PRO A 99 2.53 -5.37 -2.23
C PRO A 99 1.86 -6.73 -1.99
N ALA A 100 1.51 -7.06 -0.75
CA ALA A 100 0.89 -8.32 -0.35
C ALA A 100 -0.46 -8.08 0.36
N ARG A 101 -1.29 -7.23 -0.26
CA ARG A 101 -2.65 -6.92 0.19
C ARG A 101 -3.61 -7.19 -0.95
N ALA A 102 -4.68 -7.93 -0.66
CA ALA A 102 -5.78 -8.11 -1.57
C ALA A 102 -7.10 -8.18 -0.82
N ASP A 103 -8.18 -7.86 -1.52
CA ASP A 103 -9.55 -8.18 -1.10
C ASP A 103 -10.11 -9.30 -1.97
N ILE A 104 -10.77 -10.27 -1.35
CA ILE A 104 -11.30 -11.45 -2.07
C ILE A 104 -12.74 -11.18 -2.42
N TYR A 105 -13.04 -11.19 -3.72
CA TYR A 105 -14.41 -11.19 -4.17
C TYR A 105 -15.02 -12.57 -3.93
N TYR A 106 -15.92 -12.69 -2.96
CA TYR A 106 -16.57 -13.97 -2.59
C TYR A 106 -17.94 -14.17 -3.26
N GLY A 107 -18.37 -13.22 -4.09
CA GLY A 107 -19.67 -13.21 -4.78
C GLY A 107 -20.63 -12.15 -4.22
N ALA A 108 -21.82 -12.09 -4.80
CA ALA A 108 -22.90 -11.20 -4.39
C ALA A 108 -23.85 -11.85 -3.36
N GLY A 109 -24.62 -11.01 -2.67
CA GLY A 109 -25.69 -11.44 -1.77
C GLY A 109 -25.33 -11.47 -0.27
N PRO A 110 -26.33 -11.70 0.60
CA PRO A 110 -26.18 -11.60 2.05
C PRO A 110 -25.16 -12.59 2.64
N ASP A 111 -25.15 -13.83 2.15
CA ASP A 111 -24.23 -14.86 2.64
C ASP A 111 -22.78 -14.56 2.25
N ALA A 112 -22.55 -14.14 1.02
CA ALA A 112 -21.21 -13.74 0.57
C ALA A 112 -20.67 -12.56 1.39
N GLY A 113 -21.52 -11.57 1.69
CA GLY A 113 -21.18 -10.43 2.56
C GLY A 113 -20.89 -10.83 4.01
N ARG A 114 -21.60 -11.85 4.53
CA ARG A 114 -21.37 -12.38 5.88
C ARG A 114 -20.03 -13.11 5.98
N VAL A 115 -19.69 -13.94 4.99
CA VAL A 115 -18.41 -14.67 4.95
C VAL A 115 -17.24 -13.71 4.72
N SER A 116 -17.33 -12.83 3.71
CA SER A 116 -16.26 -11.87 3.39
C SER A 116 -16.00 -10.87 4.52
N GLY A 117 -17.04 -10.49 5.27
CA GLY A 117 -16.92 -9.62 6.45
C GLY A 117 -16.02 -10.16 7.55
N ARG A 118 -15.72 -11.47 7.55
CA ARG A 118 -14.81 -12.15 8.49
C ARG A 118 -13.36 -12.13 8.00
N PHE A 119 -13.09 -11.81 6.74
CA PHE A 119 -11.74 -11.89 6.17
C PHE A 119 -10.83 -10.77 6.70
N ARG A 120 -10.03 -11.09 7.70
CA ARG A 120 -8.96 -10.24 8.25
C ARG A 120 -7.77 -11.10 8.68
N HIS A 121 -7.14 -11.75 7.70
CA HIS A 121 -6.12 -12.77 7.95
C HIS A 121 -4.83 -12.47 7.19
N ASN A 122 -3.72 -12.94 7.76
CA ASN A 122 -2.43 -12.92 7.11
C ASN A 122 -2.35 -14.11 6.15
N MET A 123 -2.05 -13.83 4.89
CA MET A 123 -1.99 -14.82 3.83
C MET A 123 -0.63 -14.74 3.12
N ARG A 124 -0.19 -15.84 2.55
CA ARG A 124 0.99 -15.92 1.68
C ARG A 124 0.56 -15.62 0.24
N PHE A 125 1.28 -14.70 -0.41
CA PHE A 125 1.06 -14.31 -1.80
C PHE A 125 2.19 -14.85 -2.66
N VAL A 126 1.85 -15.51 -3.77
CA VAL A 126 2.78 -15.90 -4.82
C VAL A 126 2.27 -15.33 -6.13
N ILE A 127 3.09 -14.52 -6.80
CA ILE A 127 2.75 -13.93 -8.08
C ILE A 127 3.25 -14.86 -9.18
N LEU A 128 2.38 -15.20 -10.13
CA LEU A 128 2.78 -15.96 -11.30
C LEU A 128 3.09 -14.97 -12.44
N VAL A 129 4.36 -14.88 -12.79
CA VAL A 129 4.82 -14.04 -13.88
C VAL A 129 4.99 -14.88 -15.16
N PRO A 130 4.66 -14.33 -16.34
CA PRO A 130 5.02 -14.95 -17.61
C PRO A 130 6.52 -15.25 -17.68
N LYS A 131 6.90 -16.40 -18.27
CA LYS A 131 8.31 -16.81 -18.38
C LYS A 131 9.20 -15.77 -19.09
N SER A 132 8.62 -14.98 -20.01
CA SER A 132 9.33 -13.90 -20.71
C SER A 132 9.72 -12.72 -19.81
N LEU A 133 9.03 -12.57 -18.68
CA LEU A 133 9.30 -11.55 -17.66
C LEU A 133 10.15 -12.10 -16.50
N ASP A 134 10.56 -13.37 -16.56
CA ASP A 134 11.40 -13.97 -15.53
C ASP A 134 12.66 -13.12 -15.31
N PRO A 135 12.82 -12.50 -14.12
CA PRO A 135 13.97 -11.65 -13.83
C PRO A 135 15.28 -12.45 -13.88
N VAL A 136 15.26 -13.76 -13.66
CA VAL A 136 16.46 -14.62 -13.77
C VAL A 136 16.82 -14.82 -15.24
N GLY A 137 15.83 -15.06 -16.10
CA GLY A 137 16.02 -15.16 -17.56
C GLY A 137 16.53 -13.86 -18.19
N ARG A 138 16.01 -12.71 -17.78
CA ARG A 138 16.53 -11.38 -18.17
C ARG A 138 17.90 -11.07 -17.56
N GLY A 139 18.12 -11.43 -16.30
CA GLY A 139 19.37 -11.22 -15.58
C GLY A 139 20.56 -11.95 -16.22
N ARG A 140 20.34 -13.11 -16.86
CA ARG A 140 21.37 -13.80 -17.66
C ARG A 140 21.88 -13.00 -18.86
N LYS A 141 21.09 -12.08 -19.40
CA LYS A 141 21.46 -11.23 -20.55
C LYS A 141 21.84 -9.80 -20.14
N MET A 142 21.75 -9.47 -18.85
CA MET A 142 22.14 -8.15 -18.36
C MET A 142 23.66 -8.13 -18.18
N PRO A 143 24.39 -7.18 -18.79
CA PRO A 143 25.82 -7.09 -18.56
C PRO A 143 26.04 -6.80 -17.07
N LEU A 144 26.68 -7.74 -16.36
CA LEU A 144 27.14 -7.50 -15.00
C LEU A 144 28.18 -6.37 -15.03
N PRO A 145 28.17 -5.45 -14.06
CA PRO A 145 29.26 -4.50 -13.89
C PRO A 145 30.59 -5.25 -13.80
N ASP A 146 31.64 -4.70 -14.40
CA ASP A 146 32.98 -5.30 -14.32
C ASP A 146 33.35 -5.54 -12.84
N PRO A 147 33.99 -6.69 -12.52
CA PRO A 147 34.41 -6.97 -11.16
C PRO A 147 35.31 -5.84 -10.68
N ARG A 148 35.08 -5.39 -9.42
CA ARG A 148 35.87 -4.32 -8.82
C ARG A 148 37.36 -4.64 -8.97
N PRO A 149 38.20 -3.68 -9.40
CA PRO A 149 39.64 -3.91 -9.60
C PRO A 149 40.41 -4.23 -8.31
N SER A 150 39.73 -4.28 -7.15
CA SER A 150 40.30 -4.69 -5.87
C SER A 150 40.98 -6.05 -5.93
N ASP A 151 40.51 -6.98 -6.75
CA ASP A 151 41.10 -8.33 -6.82
C ASP A 151 42.46 -8.35 -7.54
N LYS A 152 42.68 -7.42 -8.48
CA LYS A 152 44.00 -7.19 -9.10
C LYS A 152 44.91 -6.39 -8.17
N ILE A 153 44.37 -5.37 -7.51
CA ILE A 153 45.12 -4.49 -6.60
C ILE A 153 45.56 -5.25 -5.33
N ALA A 154 44.72 -6.13 -4.77
CA ALA A 154 45.05 -6.96 -3.62
C ALA A 154 46.15 -7.99 -3.89
N ARG A 155 46.33 -8.40 -5.16
CA ARG A 155 47.45 -9.26 -5.59
C ARG A 155 48.75 -8.46 -5.80
N LEU A 156 48.65 -7.19 -6.17
CA LEU A 156 49.78 -6.29 -6.38
C LEU A 156 50.32 -5.69 -5.07
N PHE A 157 49.48 -5.56 -4.05
CA PHE A 157 49.85 -5.03 -2.73
C PHE A 157 49.29 -5.93 -1.62
N PRO A 158 50.01 -7.00 -1.21
CA PRO A 158 49.64 -7.77 -0.03
C PRO A 158 49.74 -6.86 1.20
N GLN A 159 48.61 -6.54 1.82
CA GLN A 159 48.59 -5.87 3.12
C GLN A 159 49.05 -6.87 4.18
N VAL A 160 50.28 -6.70 4.66
CA VAL A 160 50.76 -7.34 5.89
C VAL A 160 50.25 -6.53 7.08
N ASP A 161 49.37 -7.13 7.88
CA ASP A 161 48.94 -6.59 9.18
C ASP A 161 50.14 -6.60 10.15
N PRO A 162 50.63 -5.46 10.65
CA PRO A 162 51.83 -5.41 11.49
C PRO A 162 51.52 -5.64 12.99
N LEU A 163 50.66 -6.61 13.32
CA LEU A 163 50.24 -6.87 14.71
C LEU A 163 50.26 -8.34 15.17
N LYS A 164 51.02 -9.19 14.49
CA LYS A 164 51.44 -10.48 15.04
C LYS A 164 52.96 -10.58 14.96
N ASP A 165 53.62 -10.05 15.99
CA ASP A 165 54.87 -10.57 16.55
C ASP A 165 55.44 -9.57 17.57
N LYS A 166 55.07 -9.73 18.85
CA LYS A 166 55.92 -9.32 19.98
C LYS A 166 55.73 -10.28 21.17
N PRO A 167 56.82 -10.84 21.74
CA PRO A 167 56.79 -11.52 23.03
C PRO A 167 56.68 -10.51 24.19
N LYS A 168 56.12 -10.96 25.32
CA LYS A 168 55.99 -10.25 26.60
C LYS A 168 57.37 -9.98 27.22
N ASP A 169 57.63 -8.74 27.68
CA ASP A 169 58.01 -8.46 29.08
C ASP A 169 58.13 -6.96 29.44
N GLN A 170 57.54 -6.64 30.61
CA GLN A 170 57.85 -5.66 31.66
C GLN A 170 58.15 -4.14 31.44
N LYS A 171 57.35 -3.36 32.21
CA LYS A 171 57.65 -2.22 33.11
C LYS A 171 57.75 -0.75 32.60
N ASN A 172 56.93 0.07 33.28
CA ASN A 172 57.08 1.47 33.70
C ASN A 172 57.00 2.63 32.69
N GLY A 173 56.01 3.52 32.94
CA GLY A 173 56.29 4.94 33.18
C GLY A 173 55.83 5.97 32.14
N ALA A 174 54.92 6.85 32.59
CA ALA A 174 54.76 8.26 32.22
C ALA A 174 54.05 8.67 30.89
N LYS A 175 52.92 9.39 31.09
CA LYS A 175 52.29 10.45 30.25
C LYS A 175 53.27 11.66 30.11
N PRO A 176 53.04 12.75 29.34
CA PRO A 176 51.87 13.16 28.51
C PRO A 176 52.17 13.96 27.21
N SER A 177 51.11 14.56 26.63
CA SER A 177 51.04 15.79 25.78
C SER A 177 51.68 15.74 24.37
N GLY A 178 51.19 16.40 23.32
CA GLY A 178 50.15 17.39 23.06
C GLY A 178 50.22 17.71 21.54
N THR A 179 49.12 18.00 20.83
CA THR A 179 48.60 19.34 20.49
C THR A 179 48.60 19.51 18.96
N SER A 180 47.51 20.09 18.42
CA SER A 180 47.42 20.94 17.20
C SER A 180 47.67 20.28 15.81
N ALA A 181 46.97 20.63 14.72
CA ALA A 181 45.91 21.59 14.44
C ALA A 181 45.29 21.29 13.05
N GLU A 182 44.01 21.65 12.89
CA GLU A 182 43.34 22.03 11.62
C GLU A 182 44.02 23.28 10.98
N PRO A 183 43.70 23.79 9.76
CA PRO A 183 42.44 23.65 9.00
C PRO A 183 42.54 23.52 7.45
N SER A 184 41.35 23.26 6.87
CA SER A 184 40.84 23.38 5.48
C SER A 184 41.28 24.66 4.71
N PRO A 185 41.05 24.79 3.36
CA PRO A 185 39.70 25.17 2.85
C PRO A 185 39.31 24.80 1.38
N LYS A 186 37.97 24.70 1.16
CA LYS A 186 37.10 25.28 0.09
C LYS A 186 37.45 25.02 -1.40
N SER A 187 36.55 24.70 -2.35
CA SER A 187 35.23 25.31 -2.68
C SER A 187 34.52 24.55 -3.85
N PRO A 188 33.27 24.90 -4.23
CA PRO A 188 32.27 24.05 -4.91
C PRO A 188 31.92 24.47 -6.37
N VAL A 189 31.06 23.69 -7.06
CA VAL A 189 30.28 24.18 -8.23
C VAL A 189 28.84 23.66 -8.23
N SER A 190 27.92 24.60 -8.48
CA SER A 190 26.47 24.54 -8.36
C SER A 190 25.74 24.03 -9.62
N ALA A 191 24.54 23.48 -9.41
CA ALA A 191 23.49 23.26 -10.42
C ALA A 191 22.50 24.44 -10.45
N THR A 192 21.88 24.70 -11.61
CA THR A 192 20.86 25.73 -11.83
C THR A 192 19.62 25.10 -12.49
N GLU A 193 18.44 25.52 -12.04
CA GLU A 193 17.09 25.07 -12.40
C GLU A 193 16.46 25.82 -13.62
N PRO A 194 15.27 25.41 -14.11
CA PRO A 194 14.82 25.53 -15.52
C PRO A 194 13.81 26.67 -15.79
N THR A 195 13.52 26.94 -17.08
CA THR A 195 12.37 27.78 -17.48
C THR A 195 11.64 27.33 -18.77
N LYS A 196 10.29 27.28 -18.63
CA LYS A 196 9.20 27.77 -19.52
C LYS A 196 8.67 26.94 -20.73
N ASN A 197 7.37 26.61 -20.57
CA ASN A 197 6.21 26.77 -21.49
C ASN A 197 6.13 26.03 -22.84
N ALA A 198 5.14 25.13 -22.96
CA ALA A 198 4.28 24.99 -24.15
C ALA A 198 2.96 24.22 -23.84
N THR A 199 1.84 24.80 -24.28
CA THR A 199 0.44 24.33 -24.17
C THR A 199 0.09 23.35 -25.31
N PRO A 200 -0.84 22.37 -25.14
CA PRO A 200 -1.17 21.36 -26.16
C PRO A 200 -2.31 21.79 -27.12
N PRO A 201 -2.38 21.26 -28.36
CA PRO A 201 -3.45 21.55 -29.31
C PRO A 201 -4.71 20.67 -29.13
N GLN A 202 -5.85 21.26 -29.47
CA GLN A 202 -7.22 20.76 -29.34
C GLN A 202 -7.71 20.09 -30.65
N PRO A 203 -8.53 19.02 -30.62
CA PRO A 203 -9.07 18.37 -31.82
C PRO A 203 -10.39 19.00 -32.32
N PRO A 204 -10.76 18.82 -33.62
CA PRO A 204 -11.94 19.44 -34.22
C PRO A 204 -13.26 18.70 -33.90
N ALA A 205 -14.35 19.48 -33.99
CA ALA A 205 -15.73 19.12 -33.69
C ALA A 205 -16.42 18.24 -34.75
N GLY A 206 -17.31 17.34 -34.32
CA GLY A 206 -18.22 16.60 -35.19
C GLY A 206 -19.21 15.68 -34.46
N ALA A 207 -20.47 16.15 -34.39
CA ALA A 207 -21.76 15.44 -34.40
C ALA A 207 -22.09 14.29 -33.42
N GLY A 208 -23.23 14.44 -32.70
CA GLY A 208 -23.99 13.33 -32.10
C GLY A 208 -24.69 13.68 -30.78
N GLN A 209 -25.83 14.37 -30.85
CA GLN A 209 -26.70 14.62 -29.68
C GLN A 209 -27.35 13.33 -29.17
N ALA A 210 -27.15 13.00 -27.90
CA ALA A 210 -28.04 12.13 -27.12
C ALA A 210 -28.41 12.87 -25.84
N VAL A 211 -29.70 13.17 -25.68
CA VAL A 211 -30.25 14.03 -24.64
C VAL A 211 -30.45 13.20 -23.37
N ALA A 212 -29.45 13.14 -22.50
CA ALA A 212 -29.61 12.68 -21.12
C ALA A 212 -29.98 13.87 -20.23
N GLY A 213 -31.08 13.77 -19.48
CA GLY A 213 -31.54 14.82 -18.56
C GLY A 213 -30.44 15.21 -17.59
N ARG A 214 -30.09 16.51 -17.54
CA ARG A 214 -29.11 17.05 -16.60
C ARG A 214 -29.65 16.91 -15.17
N VAL A 215 -29.09 15.98 -14.40
CA VAL A 215 -29.21 15.98 -12.94
C VAL A 215 -28.48 17.24 -12.42
N PRO A 216 -29.12 18.12 -11.63
CA PRO A 216 -28.46 19.29 -11.09
C PRO A 216 -27.28 18.88 -10.19
N LEU A 217 -26.14 19.56 -10.34
CA LEU A 217 -25.03 19.39 -9.41
C LEU A 217 -25.47 19.84 -8.00
N PRO A 218 -25.17 19.06 -6.94
CA PRO A 218 -25.43 19.51 -5.57
C PRO A 218 -24.56 20.72 -5.23
N GLU A 219 -25.14 21.69 -4.53
CA GLU A 219 -24.43 22.90 -4.11
C GLU A 219 -23.17 22.58 -3.31
N ALA A 220 -22.09 23.29 -3.60
CA ALA A 220 -20.82 23.16 -2.89
C ALA A 220 -21.04 23.52 -1.41
N ARG A 221 -20.58 22.66 -0.50
CA ARG A 221 -20.69 22.94 0.95
C ARG A 221 -19.96 24.24 1.29
N PRO A 222 -20.55 25.10 2.15
CA PRO A 222 -19.83 26.25 2.69
C PRO A 222 -18.59 25.78 3.48
N ASN A 223 -17.49 26.50 3.32
CA ASN A 223 -16.21 26.20 3.95
C ASN A 223 -16.28 26.50 5.46
N ILE A 224 -16.74 25.54 6.25
CA ILE A 224 -16.75 25.64 7.70
C ILE A 224 -15.31 25.41 8.19
N LYS A 225 -14.67 26.49 8.65
CA LYS A 225 -13.36 26.41 9.33
C LYS A 225 -13.52 25.52 10.59
N PRO A 226 -12.62 24.55 10.83
CA PRO A 226 -12.70 23.72 12.02
C PRO A 226 -12.56 24.61 13.27
N SER A 227 -13.61 24.65 14.10
CA SER A 227 -13.55 25.30 15.40
C SER A 227 -12.71 24.43 16.34
N ARG A 228 -11.63 25.01 16.88
CA ARG A 228 -10.89 24.41 18.00
C ARG A 228 -11.74 24.56 19.26
N VAL A 229 -12.67 23.64 19.47
CA VAL A 229 -13.31 23.48 20.78
C VAL A 229 -12.43 22.53 21.58
N GLY A 230 -11.76 23.07 22.61
CA GLY A 230 -10.91 22.30 23.52
C GLY A 230 -11.70 21.19 24.20
N HIS A 231 -11.26 19.95 24.02
CA HIS A 231 -11.78 18.81 24.77
C HIS A 231 -11.43 18.97 26.25
N HIS A 232 -12.39 19.36 27.08
CA HIS A 232 -12.27 19.25 28.52
C HIS A 232 -12.35 17.78 28.92
N HIS A 233 -11.19 17.17 29.21
CA HIS A 233 -11.13 15.87 29.88
C HIS A 233 -11.62 16.02 31.33
N ARG A 234 -12.86 15.62 31.60
CA ARG A 234 -13.31 15.33 32.97
C ARG A 234 -12.64 14.03 33.42
N ARG A 235 -11.58 14.14 34.23
CA ARG A 235 -11.08 13.00 35.02
C ARG A 235 -12.08 12.75 36.15
N VAL A 236 -12.78 11.62 36.09
CA VAL A 236 -13.54 11.10 37.24
C VAL A 236 -12.57 10.25 38.05
N GLY A 237 -12.14 10.77 39.21
CA GLY A 237 -11.38 9.99 40.18
C GLY A 237 -12.32 9.08 40.95
N HIS A 238 -12.09 7.77 40.88
CA HIS A 238 -12.71 6.81 41.79
C HIS A 238 -12.00 6.88 43.15
N ASP A 239 -12.70 7.38 44.16
CA ASP A 239 -12.27 7.33 45.55
C ASP A 239 -12.50 5.89 46.07
N ARG A 240 -11.40 5.18 46.34
CA ARG A 240 -11.42 3.90 47.06
C ARG A 240 -11.53 4.22 48.56
N ARG A 241 -12.70 4.00 49.16
CA ARG A 241 -12.80 3.88 50.61
C ARG A 241 -12.73 2.41 51.01
N SER A 242 -11.69 2.10 51.78
CA SER A 242 -11.64 0.92 52.64
C SER A 242 -12.58 1.10 53.82
N ARG A 243 -13.30 0.03 54.15
CA ARG A 243 -13.53 -0.49 55.50
C ARG A 243 -14.19 -1.85 55.38
#